data_AF-A0A497RKN2-F1
#
_entry.id   AF-A0A497RKN2-F1
#
_cell.length_a   1.000
_cell.length_b   1.000
_cell.length_c   1.000
_cell.angle_alpha   90.00
_cell.angle_beta   90.00
_cell.angle_gamma   90.00
#
_symmetry.space_group_name_H-M   'P 1'
#
loop_
_entity.id
_entity.type
_entity.pdbx_description
1 polymer ?
#
loop_
_entity_poly.entity_id
_entity_poly.type
_entity_poly.pdbx_seq_one_letter_code
_entity_poly.pdbx_strand_id
1 'polypeptide(L)'
;MECELCGGDAKGLCPRCYRYVCEKCIDPVTLYCLDCKRVKDEIERDLERYLDRVEKKIEFMERSRCYGCILYRDELMSSLRRVRELKSMSKLDMYENVYERACELEERLKSLAVDYLVRLKMGKL
;
A
#
# COMPACT_ATOMS: atom_id res chain seq x y z
N MET A 1 -8.72 25.21 28.23
CA MET A 1 -9.03 23.89 27.64
C MET A 1 -7.75 23.08 27.69
N GLU A 2 -7.83 21.85 28.18
CA GLU A 2 -6.67 20.99 28.40
C GLU A 2 -6.41 20.10 27.18
N CYS A 3 -5.14 19.76 26.97
CA CYS A 3 -4.69 18.83 25.96
C CYS A 3 -5.14 17.41 26.35
N GLU A 4 -5.91 16.75 25.49
CA GLU A 4 -6.46 15.43 25.73
C GLU A 4 -5.42 14.29 25.65
N LEU A 5 -4.15 14.61 25.34
CA LEU A 5 -3.04 13.65 25.32
C LEU A 5 -2.14 13.73 26.54
N CYS A 6 -1.91 14.93 27.08
CA CYS A 6 -0.91 15.14 28.14
C CYS A 6 -1.38 16.04 29.29
N GLY A 7 -2.60 16.60 29.23
CA GLY A 7 -3.17 17.47 30.26
C GLY A 7 -2.62 18.92 30.28
N GLY A 8 -1.68 19.28 29.40
CA GLY A 8 -1.17 20.66 29.30
C GLY A 8 -2.13 21.63 28.60
N ASP A 9 -1.71 22.87 28.38
CA ASP A 9 -2.54 23.86 27.70
C ASP A 9 -2.73 23.55 26.20
N ALA A 10 -3.97 23.31 25.78
CA ALA A 10 -4.29 23.08 24.38
C ALA A 10 -4.12 24.37 23.55
N LYS A 11 -3.57 24.21 22.34
CA LYS A 11 -3.32 25.30 21.38
C LYS A 11 -4.10 25.15 20.08
N GLY A 12 -4.64 23.96 19.82
CA GLY A 12 -5.42 23.70 18.61
C GLY A 12 -6.21 22.40 18.69
N LEU A 13 -6.76 22.01 17.53
CA LEU A 13 -7.52 20.78 17.34
C LEU A 13 -6.80 19.88 16.33
N CYS A 14 -6.74 18.59 16.60
CA CYS A 14 -6.31 17.62 15.61
C CYS A 14 -7.34 17.54 14.47
N PRO A 15 -6.98 17.75 13.19
CA PRO A 15 -7.95 17.75 12.09
C PRO A 15 -8.53 16.36 11.80
N ARG A 16 -7.91 15.29 12.31
CA ARG A 16 -8.35 13.90 12.08
C ARG A 16 -9.32 13.38 13.15
N CYS A 17 -9.06 13.68 14.42
CA CYS A 17 -9.85 13.15 15.53
C CYS A 17 -10.55 14.22 16.38
N TYR A 18 -10.35 15.51 16.05
CA TYR A 18 -10.94 16.67 16.72
C TYR A 18 -10.65 16.79 18.22
N ARG A 19 -9.62 16.11 18.72
CA ARG A 19 -9.14 16.30 20.10
C ARG A 19 -8.40 17.63 20.26
N TYR A 20 -8.55 18.27 21.41
CA TYR A 20 -7.75 19.41 21.85
C TYR A 20 -6.31 18.98 22.13
N VAL A 21 -5.35 19.65 21.49
CA VAL A 21 -3.94 19.25 21.52
C VAL A 21 -3.02 20.46 21.71
N CYS A 22 -1.93 20.26 22.45
CA CYS A 22 -0.85 21.24 22.58
C CYS A 22 0.18 21.07 21.44
N GLU A 23 1.03 22.07 21.24
CA GLU A 23 2.06 22.07 20.17
C GLU A 23 3.01 20.88 20.25
N LYS A 24 3.32 20.39 21.46
CA LYS A 24 4.20 19.22 21.67
C LYS A 24 3.56 17.90 21.27
N CYS A 25 2.23 17.86 21.18
CA CYS A 25 1.45 16.66 20.88
C CYS A 25 0.92 16.65 19.44
N ILE A 26 1.38 17.57 18.60
CA ILE A 26 1.13 17.61 17.16
C ILE A 26 2.41 17.19 16.43
N ASP A 27 2.27 16.30 15.46
CA ASP A 27 3.32 15.96 14.53
C ASP A 27 3.50 17.10 13.50
N PRO A 28 4.71 17.65 13.33
CA PRO A 28 4.92 18.84 12.49
C PRO A 28 4.76 18.57 10.98
N VAL A 29 4.80 17.30 10.56
CA VAL A 29 4.71 16.92 9.14
C VAL A 29 3.25 16.72 8.73
N THR A 30 2.53 15.89 9.47
CA THR A 30 1.13 15.53 9.18
C THR A 30 0.12 16.49 9.79
N LEU A 31 0.55 17.31 10.76
CA LEU A 31 -0.30 18.19 11.58
C LEU A 31 -1.38 17.42 12.36
N TYR A 32 -1.22 16.11 12.48
CA TYR A 32 -2.08 15.26 13.30
C TYR A 32 -1.56 15.19 14.72
N CYS A 33 -2.43 14.80 15.65
CA CYS A 33 -1.95 14.45 16.97
C CYS A 33 -1.08 13.18 16.92
N LEU A 34 -0.18 13.02 17.90
CA LEU A 34 0.78 11.91 17.93
C LEU A 34 0.11 10.52 17.88
N ASP A 35 -1.06 10.35 18.51
CA ASP A 35 -1.84 9.10 18.41
C ASP A 35 -2.28 8.82 16.98
N CYS A 36 -2.85 9.84 16.30
CA CYS A 36 -3.31 9.73 14.92
C CYS A 36 -2.16 9.48 13.94
N LYS A 37 -1.02 10.11 14.17
CA LYS A 37 0.21 9.87 13.41
C LYS A 37 0.68 8.43 13.59
N ARG A 38 0.76 7.94 14.83
CA ARG A 38 1.15 6.55 15.12
C ARG A 38 0.23 5.53 14.44
N VAL A 39 -1.09 5.76 14.46
CA VAL A 39 -2.05 4.89 13.75
C VAL A 39 -1.79 4.92 12.24
N LYS A 40 -1.56 6.09 11.65
CA LYS A 40 -1.21 6.21 10.22
C LYS A 40 0.06 5.39 9.90
N ASP A 41 1.08 5.47 10.74
CA ASP A 41 2.36 4.79 10.52
C ASP A 41 2.29 3.27 10.68
N GLU A 42 1.42 2.76 11.57
CA GLU A 42 1.18 1.32 11.68
C GLU A 42 0.41 0.80 10.45
N ILE A 43 -0.58 1.55 9.97
CA ILE A 43 -1.32 1.19 8.74
C ILE A 43 -0.34 1.14 7.56
N GLU A 44 0.51 2.15 7.40
CA GLU A 44 1.50 2.19 6.31
C GLU A 44 2.42 0.95 6.35
N ARG A 45 2.95 0.60 7.53
CA ARG A 45 3.78 -0.60 7.71
C ARG A 45 3.04 -1.89 7.38
N ASP A 46 1.76 -2.00 7.69
CA ASP A 46 0.98 -3.19 7.33
C ASP A 46 0.74 -3.30 5.82
N LEU A 47 0.57 -2.17 5.13
CA LEU A 47 0.50 -2.13 3.67
C LEU A 47 1.84 -2.50 3.03
N GLU A 48 2.97 -2.02 3.58
CA GLU A 48 4.31 -2.41 3.13
C GLU A 48 4.53 -3.93 3.26
N ARG A 49 4.17 -4.51 4.41
CA ARG A 49 4.23 -5.97 4.61
C ARG A 49 3.35 -6.73 3.62
N TYR A 50 2.21 -6.15 3.23
CA TYR A 50 1.37 -6.74 2.18
C TYR A 50 2.08 -6.72 0.83
N LEU A 51 2.70 -5.61 0.45
CA LEU A 51 3.50 -5.50 -0.77
C LEU A 51 4.67 -6.50 -0.78
N ASP A 52 5.37 -6.70 0.35
CA ASP A 52 6.43 -7.71 0.45
C ASP A 52 5.94 -9.13 0.11
N ARG A 53 4.70 -9.45 0.51
CA ARG A 53 4.09 -10.76 0.19
C ARG A 53 3.74 -10.85 -1.29
N VAL A 54 3.23 -9.77 -1.88
CA VAL A 54 2.95 -9.72 -3.32
C VAL A 54 4.22 -9.85 -4.14
N GLU A 55 5.28 -9.17 -3.74
CA GLU A 55 6.59 -9.24 -4.38
C GLU A 55 7.14 -10.67 -4.40
N LYS A 56 7.14 -11.37 -3.27
CA LYS A 56 7.56 -12.78 -3.21
C LYS A 56 6.75 -13.68 -4.15
N LYS A 57 5.45 -13.40 -4.31
CA LYS A 57 4.59 -14.12 -5.27
C LYS A 57 4.99 -13.82 -6.71
N ILE A 58 5.26 -12.56 -7.04
CA ILE A 58 5.73 -12.14 -8.37
C ILE A 58 7.04 -12.85 -8.71
N GLU A 59 8.01 -12.85 -7.79
CA GLU A 59 9.28 -13.56 -7.99
C GLU A 59 9.09 -15.06 -8.24
N PHE A 60 8.17 -15.70 -7.53
CA PHE A 60 7.83 -17.09 -7.79
C PHE A 60 7.17 -17.29 -9.16
N MET A 61 6.28 -16.39 -9.57
CA MET A 61 5.64 -16.43 -10.89
C MET A 61 6.63 -16.22 -12.04
N GLU A 62 7.62 -15.34 -11.87
CA GLU A 62 8.72 -15.08 -12.82
C GLU A 62 9.59 -16.33 -13.04
N ARG A 63 9.82 -17.13 -11.99
CA ARG A 63 10.63 -18.36 -12.04
C ARG A 63 9.87 -19.56 -12.57
N SER A 64 8.63 -19.77 -12.13
CA SER A 64 7.84 -20.98 -12.42
C SER A 64 7.31 -21.06 -13.85
N ARG A 65 6.99 -19.92 -14.48
CA ARG A 65 6.65 -19.80 -15.92
C ARG A 65 5.60 -20.83 -16.41
N CYS A 66 4.57 -21.10 -15.60
CA CYS A 66 3.55 -22.10 -15.91
C CYS A 66 2.37 -21.49 -16.69
N TYR A 67 2.56 -21.22 -17.98
CA TYR A 67 1.60 -20.47 -18.81
C TYR A 67 0.30 -21.22 -19.16
N GLY A 68 0.28 -22.55 -19.04
CA GLY A 68 -0.93 -23.37 -19.21
C GLY A 68 -1.79 -23.52 -17.94
N CYS A 69 -1.30 -23.02 -16.80
CA CYS A 69 -1.98 -23.21 -15.51
C CYS A 69 -3.04 -22.13 -15.28
N ILE A 70 -4.29 -22.56 -15.07
CA ILE A 70 -5.41 -21.66 -14.76
C ILE A 70 -5.16 -20.91 -13.45
N LEU A 71 -4.59 -21.59 -12.44
CA LEU A 71 -4.27 -20.97 -11.16
C LEU A 71 -3.22 -19.86 -11.30
N TYR A 72 -2.25 -20.03 -12.20
CA TYR A 72 -1.26 -18.99 -12.50
C TYR A 72 -1.92 -17.75 -13.08
N ARG A 73 -2.82 -17.94 -14.05
CA ARG A 73 -3.58 -16.84 -14.67
C ARG A 73 -4.42 -16.10 -13.64
N ASP A 74 -5.17 -16.83 -12.82
CA ASP A 74 -6.09 -16.25 -11.86
C ASP A 74 -5.31 -15.49 -10.77
N GLU A 75 -4.18 -16.03 -10.30
CA GLU A 75 -3.32 -15.34 -9.32
C GLU A 75 -2.64 -14.10 -9.92
N LEU A 76 -2.20 -14.14 -11.18
CA LEU A 76 -1.61 -12.99 -11.88
C LEU A 76 -2.62 -11.85 -12.02
N MET A 77 -3.84 -12.16 -12.46
CA MET A 77 -4.91 -11.17 -12.63
C MET A 77 -5.40 -10.63 -11.28
N SER A 78 -5.53 -11.50 -10.27
CA SER A 78 -5.85 -11.11 -8.89
C SER A 78 -4.80 -10.18 -8.29
N SER A 79 -3.52 -10.51 -8.45
CA SER A 79 -2.40 -9.70 -7.96
C SER A 79 -2.38 -8.33 -8.63
N LEU A 80 -2.56 -8.27 -9.94
CA LEU A 80 -2.62 -7.02 -10.68
C LEU A 80 -3.77 -6.12 -10.23
N ARG A 81 -4.96 -6.69 -10.01
CA ARG A 81 -6.12 -5.94 -9.47
C ARG A 81 -5.82 -5.37 -8.08
N ARG A 82 -5.33 -6.20 -7.16
CA ARG A 82 -5.09 -5.78 -5.77
C ARG A 82 -3.99 -4.73 -5.66
N VAL A 83 -2.92 -4.83 -6.47
CA VAL A 83 -1.86 -3.81 -6.50
C VAL A 83 -2.39 -2.48 -7.04
N ARG A 84 -3.27 -2.49 -8.05
CA ARG A 84 -3.92 -1.27 -8.55
C ARG A 84 -4.82 -0.62 -7.51
N GLU A 85 -5.64 -1.40 -6.83
CA GLU A 85 -6.49 -0.91 -5.73
C GLU A 85 -5.64 -0.27 -4.64
N LEU A 86 -4.55 -0.95 -4.23
CA LEU A 86 -3.64 -0.44 -3.22
C LEU A 86 -2.93 0.85 -3.67
N LYS A 87 -2.48 0.92 -4.92
CA LYS A 87 -1.89 2.13 -5.51
C LYS A 87 -2.86 3.30 -5.51
N SER A 88 -4.14 3.08 -5.83
CA SER A 88 -5.15 4.13 -5.78
C SER A 88 -5.40 4.60 -4.34
N MET A 89 -5.50 3.68 -3.39
CA MET A 89 -5.68 4.01 -1.97
C MET A 89 -4.48 4.76 -1.39
N SER A 90 -3.26 4.28 -1.64
CA SER A 90 -2.04 4.90 -1.10
C SER A 90 -1.80 6.31 -1.64
N LYS A 91 -2.22 6.58 -2.88
CA LYS A 91 -2.21 7.93 -3.44
C LYS A 91 -3.18 8.87 -2.72
N LEU A 92 -4.40 8.42 -2.44
CA LEU A 92 -5.42 9.23 -1.77
C LEU A 92 -5.04 9.53 -0.32
N ASP A 93 -4.49 8.52 0.37
CA ASP A 93 -4.14 8.62 1.79
C ASP A 93 -2.74 9.19 2.03
N MET A 94 -1.99 9.53 0.98
CA MET A 94 -0.61 10.02 1.05
C MET A 94 0.31 9.05 1.81
N TYR A 95 0.33 7.78 1.39
CA TYR A 95 1.32 6.79 1.78
C TYR A 95 2.35 6.65 0.66
N GLU A 96 3.30 7.59 0.61
CA GLU A 96 4.22 7.77 -0.53
C GLU A 96 5.03 6.50 -0.83
N ASN A 97 5.65 5.91 0.20
CA ASN A 97 6.45 4.69 0.05
C ASN A 97 5.61 3.52 -0.50
N VAL A 98 4.39 3.36 0.02
CA VAL A 98 3.47 2.31 -0.45
C VAL A 98 3.04 2.57 -1.89
N TYR A 99 2.80 3.83 -2.26
CA TYR A 99 2.44 4.22 -3.62
C TYR A 99 3.54 3.91 -4.63
N GLU A 100 4.78 4.31 -4.34
CA GLU A 100 5.93 4.07 -5.21
C GLU A 100 6.15 2.58 -5.41
N ARG A 101 6.21 1.81 -4.32
CA ARG A 101 6.35 0.35 -4.39
C ARG A 101 5.20 -0.33 -5.14
N ALA A 102 3.96 0.13 -4.94
CA ALA A 102 2.82 -0.40 -5.68
C ALA A 102 2.93 -0.11 -7.19
N CYS A 103 3.50 1.04 -7.59
CA CYS A 103 3.76 1.34 -9.00
C CYS A 103 4.77 0.36 -9.60
N GLU A 104 5.88 0.10 -8.92
CA GLU A 104 6.91 -0.84 -9.39
C GLU A 104 6.36 -2.26 -9.56
N LEU A 105 5.61 -2.75 -8.57
CA LEU A 105 5.00 -4.07 -8.62
C LEU A 105 3.91 -4.17 -9.69
N GLU A 106 3.16 -3.09 -9.94
CA GLU A 106 2.18 -3.04 -11.03
C GLU A 106 2.85 -3.23 -12.39
N GLU A 107 3.99 -2.56 -12.65
CA GLU A 107 4.72 -2.68 -13.91
C GLU A 107 5.32 -4.07 -14.11
N ARG A 108 5.83 -4.69 -13.04
CA ARG A 108 6.30 -6.09 -13.07
C ARG A 108 5.16 -7.05 -13.41
N LEU A 109 4.01 -6.91 -12.76
CA LEU A 109 2.81 -7.72 -13.03
C LEU A 109 2.27 -7.51 -14.44
N LYS A 110 2.28 -6.27 -14.96
CA LYS A 110 1.91 -5.99 -16.36
C LYS A 110 2.83 -6.71 -17.34
N SER A 111 4.14 -6.66 -17.09
CA SER A 111 5.13 -7.35 -17.93
C SER A 111 4.88 -8.86 -17.93
N LEU A 112 4.66 -9.47 -16.75
CA LEU A 112 4.28 -10.88 -16.64
C LEU A 112 2.97 -11.22 -17.38
N ALA A 113 1.97 -10.34 -17.31
CA ALA A 113 0.70 -10.52 -18.00
C ALA A 113 0.85 -10.45 -19.52
N VAL A 114 1.66 -9.53 -20.04
CA VAL A 114 2.00 -9.46 -21.46
C VAL A 114 2.71 -10.73 -21.90
N ASP A 115 3.75 -11.16 -21.17
CA ASP A 115 4.48 -12.39 -21.46
C ASP A 115 3.55 -13.61 -21.47
N TYR A 116 2.65 -13.71 -20.48
CA TYR A 116 1.65 -14.76 -20.40
C TYR A 116 0.75 -14.79 -21.64
N LEU A 117 0.20 -13.64 -22.04
CA LEU A 117 -0.69 -13.53 -23.21
C LEU A 117 0.03 -13.86 -24.52
N VAL A 118 1.29 -13.43 -24.68
CA VAL A 118 2.11 -13.76 -25.86
C VAL A 118 2.34 -15.27 -25.92
N ARG A 119 2.70 -15.90 -24.80
CA ARG A 119 2.93 -17.35 -24.74
C ARG A 119 1.65 -18.14 -24.99
N LEU A 120 0.51 -17.68 -24.49
CA LEU A 120 -0.79 -18.31 -24.72
C LEU A 120 -1.23 -18.21 -26.20
N LYS A 121 -0.85 -17.13 -26.91
CA LYS A 121 -1.11 -17.00 -28.35
C LYS A 121 -0.12 -17.77 -29.23
N MET A 122 1.16 -17.83 -28.84
CA MET A 122 2.22 -18.49 -29.62
C MET A 122 2.29 -19.99 -29.37
N GLY A 123 2.01 -20.43 -28.15
CA GLY A 123 1.76 -21.82 -27.81
C GLY A 123 0.32 -22.13 -28.15
N LYS A 124 0.07 -22.74 -29.31
CA LYS A 124 -1.17 -23.51 -29.49
C LYS A 124 -1.23 -24.53 -28.34
N LEU A 125 -2.10 -24.30 -27.35
CA LEU A 125 -2.68 -25.39 -26.57
C LEU A 125 -3.42 -26.33 -27.52
#